data_AF-A0A1H9F8Z8-F1
#
_entry.id   AF-A0A1H9F8Z8-F1
#
_cell.length_a   1.000
_cell.length_b   1.000
_cell.length_c   1.000
_cell.angle_alpha   90.00
_cell.angle_beta   90.00
_cell.angle_gamma   90.00
#
_symmetry.space_group_name_H-M   'P 1'
#
loop_
_entity.id
_entity.type
_entity.pdbx_description
1 polymer ?
#
loop_
_entity_poly.entity_id
_entity_poly.type
_entity_poly.pdbx_seq_one_letter_code
_entity_poly.pdbx_strand_id
1 'polypeptide(L)'
;MLTYQGFFGAPRDVAKLLYELPKAVVAKPYYALLLESDAGADIRVFVREQPEDADGSVRDWKGDRLGDLPERIVRACWDDPQQVFDMLDGFAEYEVRTGLTCPPTARGAFGHQVRRHEPQPQVRAYVIS
;
A
#
# COMPACT_ATOMS: atom_id res chain seq x y z
N MET A 1 -16.29 -0.63 4.23
CA MET A 1 -16.13 -1.04 2.81
C MET A 1 -14.67 -0.88 2.45
N LEU A 2 -14.06 -1.95 1.94
CA LEU A 2 -12.71 -1.91 1.39
C LEU A 2 -12.74 -1.12 0.08
N THR A 3 -11.71 -0.34 -0.16
CA THR A 3 -11.55 0.53 -1.32
C THR A 3 -10.23 0.22 -1.99
N TYR A 4 -10.25 0.22 -3.31
CA TYR A 4 -9.10 0.03 -4.16
C TYR A 4 -8.96 1.23 -5.08
N GLN A 5 -7.76 1.82 -5.15
CA GLN A 5 -7.46 2.94 -6.03
C GLN A 5 -6.14 2.68 -6.76
N GLY A 6 -6.18 2.67 -8.09
CA GLY A 6 -5.01 2.48 -8.95
C GLY A 6 -4.51 3.80 -9.53
N PHE A 7 -3.20 3.96 -9.57
CA PHE A 7 -2.49 5.11 -10.11
C PHE A 7 -1.39 4.64 -11.06
N PHE A 8 -1.16 5.42 -12.12
CA PHE A 8 -0.12 5.13 -13.09
C PHE A 8 0.47 6.42 -13.65
N GLY A 9 1.79 6.43 -13.83
CA GLY A 9 2.49 7.55 -14.46
C GLY A 9 3.90 7.72 -13.91
N ALA A 10 4.49 8.89 -14.15
CA ALA A 10 5.78 9.23 -13.58
C ALA A 10 5.70 9.23 -12.04
N PRO A 11 6.73 8.73 -11.33
CA PRO A 11 6.72 8.62 -9.87
C PRO A 11 6.35 9.93 -9.14
N ARG A 12 6.81 11.08 -9.66
CA ARG A 12 6.50 12.39 -9.08
C ARG A 12 5.03 12.76 -9.20
N ASP A 13 4.37 12.40 -10.29
CA ASP A 13 2.96 12.69 -10.50
C ASP A 13 2.08 11.72 -9.71
N VAL A 14 2.46 10.43 -9.69
CA VAL A 14 1.83 9.43 -8.81
C VAL A 14 1.94 9.86 -7.34
N ALA A 15 3.10 10.36 -6.90
CA ALA A 15 3.27 10.87 -5.54
C ALA A 15 2.30 12.02 -5.21
N LYS A 16 2.08 12.97 -6.13
CA LYS A 16 1.11 14.07 -5.92
C LYS A 16 -0.30 13.52 -5.71
N LEU A 17 -0.74 12.60 -6.58
CA LEU A 17 -2.06 11.97 -6.47
C LEU A 17 -2.23 11.22 -5.14
N LEU A 18 -1.20 10.47 -4.72
CA LEU A 18 -1.21 9.78 -3.44
C LEU A 18 -1.28 10.74 -2.25
N TYR A 19 -0.67 11.92 -2.35
CA TYR A 19 -0.68 12.92 -1.26
C TYR A 19 -2.03 13.62 -1.12
N GLU A 20 -2.83 13.63 -2.18
CA GLU A 20 -4.19 14.18 -2.21
C GLU A 20 -5.24 13.20 -1.68
N LEU A 21 -4.85 11.96 -1.37
CA LEU A 21 -5.77 10.97 -0.81
C LEU A 21 -6.41 11.47 0.50
N PRO A 22 -7.72 11.19 0.71
CA PRO A 22 -8.40 11.56 1.95
C PRO A 22 -7.72 10.95 3.17
N LYS A 23 -7.68 11.70 4.29
CA LYS A 23 -7.16 11.19 5.58
C LYS A 23 -7.83 9.89 6.02
N ALA A 24 -9.08 9.68 5.62
CA ALA A 24 -9.83 8.46 5.90
C ALA A 24 -9.14 7.18 5.37
N VAL A 25 -8.28 7.27 4.34
CA VAL A 25 -7.52 6.11 3.83
C VAL A 25 -6.55 5.58 4.89
N VAL A 26 -5.78 6.48 5.52
CA VAL A 26 -4.75 6.14 6.51
C VAL A 26 -5.28 6.12 7.96
N ALA A 27 -6.57 6.41 8.14
CA ALA A 27 -7.26 6.32 9.43
C ALA A 27 -7.84 4.92 9.68
N LYS A 28 -7.81 4.03 8.69
CA LYS A 28 -8.36 2.68 8.84
C LYS A 28 -7.40 1.76 9.62
N PRO A 29 -7.93 0.72 10.28
CA PRO A 29 -7.10 -0.28 10.95
C PRO A 29 -6.14 -0.99 10.02
N TYR A 30 -6.49 -1.13 8.75
CA TYR A 30 -5.66 -1.78 7.75
C TYR A 30 -5.64 -0.94 6.47
N TYR A 31 -4.44 -0.68 5.95
CA TYR A 31 -4.26 -0.10 4.62
C TYR A 31 -2.91 -0.48 4.04
N ALA A 32 -2.82 -0.52 2.72
CA ALA A 32 -1.61 -0.95 2.02
C ALA A 32 -1.33 -0.12 0.77
N LEU A 33 -0.04 -0.05 0.42
CA LEU A 33 0.46 0.42 -0.87
C LEU A 33 1.19 -0.73 -1.55
N LEU A 34 0.73 -1.09 -2.74
CA LEU A 34 1.44 -1.96 -3.67
C LEU A 34 2.00 -1.07 -4.77
N LEU A 35 3.26 -1.27 -5.12
CA LEU A 35 3.94 -0.40 -6.07
C LEU A 35 4.85 -1.23 -6.96
N GLU A 36 4.84 -0.96 -8.26
CA GLU A 36 5.64 -1.71 -9.23
C GLU A 36 6.15 -0.79 -10.35
N SER A 37 7.39 -1.03 -10.75
CA SER A 37 8.08 -0.38 -11.86
C SER A 37 9.00 -1.39 -12.57
N ASP A 38 9.79 -0.93 -13.53
CA ASP A 38 10.80 -1.79 -14.17
C ASP A 38 11.98 -2.15 -13.25
N ALA A 39 12.22 -1.38 -12.18
CA ALA A 39 13.25 -1.68 -11.19
C ALA A 39 12.83 -2.68 -10.10
N GLY A 40 11.55 -3.05 -10.06
CA GLY A 40 11.02 -3.95 -9.03
C GLY A 40 9.67 -3.51 -8.47
N ALA A 41 9.28 -4.21 -7.42
CA ALA A 41 8.02 -4.05 -6.70
C ALA A 41 8.24 -3.91 -5.19
N ASP A 42 7.41 -3.09 -4.57
CA ASP A 42 7.33 -2.87 -3.13
C ASP A 42 5.87 -3.10 -2.67
N ILE A 43 5.70 -3.75 -1.52
CA ILE A 43 4.44 -3.78 -0.79
C ILE A 43 4.70 -3.23 0.60
N ARG A 44 3.82 -2.34 1.07
CA ARG A 44 3.77 -1.95 2.47
C ARG A 44 2.36 -2.01 3.00
N VAL A 45 2.21 -2.71 4.11
CA VAL A 45 0.96 -2.87 4.83
C VAL A 45 1.10 -2.20 6.19
N PHE A 46 0.10 -1.43 6.58
CA PHE A 46 -0.03 -0.84 7.89
C PHE A 46 -1.21 -1.49 8.61
N VAL A 47 -0.99 -1.90 9.86
CA VAL A 47 -2.01 -2.56 10.69
C VAL A 47 -2.05 -1.93 12.07
N ARG A 48 -3.24 -1.56 12.53
CA ARG A 48 -3.57 -1.18 13.90
C ARG A 48 -4.53 -2.20 14.50
N GLU A 49 -4.51 -2.37 15.82
CA GLU A 49 -5.51 -3.19 16.50
C GLU A 49 -6.88 -2.50 16.47
N GLN A 50 -6.89 -1.19 16.71
CA GLN A 50 -8.08 -0.34 16.65
C GLN A 50 -7.84 0.90 15.77
N PRO A 51 -8.88 1.44 15.10
CA PRO A 51 -8.75 2.63 14.26
C PRO A 51 -8.07 3.83 14.95
N GLU A 52 -8.36 4.01 16.24
CA GLU A 52 -7.89 5.10 17.10
C GLU A 52 -6.45 4.95 17.59
N ASP A 53 -5.84 3.76 17.45
CA ASP A 53 -4.49 3.53 17.93
C ASP A 53 -3.49 4.41 17.18
N ALA A 54 -2.65 5.12 17.94
CA ALA A 54 -1.59 5.94 17.37
C ALA A 54 -0.46 5.09 16.79
N ASP A 55 -0.22 3.91 17.38
CA ASP A 55 0.85 3.00 17.02
C ASP A 55 0.29 1.72 16.40
N GLY A 56 1.10 1.06 15.58
CA GLY A 56 0.72 -0.19 14.94
C GLY A 56 1.94 -0.96 14.45
N SER A 57 1.69 -1.85 13.48
CA SER A 57 2.74 -2.55 12.75
C SER A 57 2.80 -2.11 11.29
N VAL A 58 4.02 -2.12 10.76
CA VAL A 58 4.30 -1.92 9.34
C VAL A 58 4.97 -3.19 8.83
N ARG A 59 4.41 -3.75 7.77
CA ARG A 59 4.96 -4.91 7.07
C ARG A 59 5.46 -4.44 5.72
N ASP A 60 6.73 -4.70 5.42
CA ASP A 60 7.35 -4.33 4.17
C ASP A 60 7.80 -5.56 3.41
N TRP A 61 7.53 -5.59 2.12
CA TRP A 61 8.07 -6.59 1.21
C TRP A 61 8.63 -5.90 -0.02
N LYS A 62 9.68 -6.52 -0.58
CA LYS A 62 10.31 -6.09 -1.84
C LYS A 62 10.56 -7.31 -2.70
N GLY A 63 10.37 -7.16 -4.01
CA GLY A 63 10.70 -8.20 -4.97
C GLY A 63 10.74 -7.66 -6.39
N ASP A 64 10.83 -8.56 -7.36
CA ASP A 64 11.01 -8.17 -8.75
C ASP A 64 9.70 -7.74 -9.42
N ARG A 65 8.58 -8.39 -9.07
CA ARG A 65 7.26 -8.17 -9.68
C ARG A 65 6.14 -8.47 -8.71
N LEU A 66 4.99 -7.81 -8.89
CA LEU A 66 3.75 -8.12 -8.16
C LEU A 66 2.97 -9.28 -8.80
N GLY A 67 3.23 -9.61 -10.06
CA GLY A 67 2.50 -10.65 -10.79
C GLY A 67 1.02 -10.29 -10.96
N ASP A 68 0.14 -11.25 -10.70
CA ASP A 68 -1.32 -11.12 -10.81
C ASP A 68 -1.99 -10.58 -9.52
N LEU A 69 -1.20 -10.31 -8.47
CA LEU A 69 -1.72 -9.89 -7.17
C LEU A 69 -2.68 -8.68 -7.26
N PRO A 70 -2.36 -7.59 -8.00
CA PRO A 70 -3.28 -6.44 -8.08
C PRO A 70 -4.63 -6.82 -8.70
N GLU A 71 -4.66 -7.67 -9.72
CA GLU A 71 -5.90 -8.10 -10.37
C GLU A 71 -6.75 -8.98 -9.43
N ARG A 72 -6.09 -9.87 -8.68
CA ARG A 72 -6.75 -10.73 -7.68
C ARG A 72 -7.35 -9.90 -6.54
N ILE A 73 -6.62 -8.89 -6.07
CA ILE A 73 -7.11 -7.97 -5.04
C ILE A 73 -8.32 -7.18 -5.52
N VAL A 74 -8.29 -6.66 -6.75
CA VAL A 74 -9.43 -5.94 -7.34
C VAL A 74 -10.68 -6.82 -7.29
N ARG A 75 -10.60 -8.07 -7.73
CA ARG A 75 -11.74 -9.01 -7.72
C ARG A 75 -12.23 -9.25 -6.28
N ALA A 76 -11.32 -9.56 -5.36
CA ALA A 76 -11.67 -9.84 -3.97
C ALA A 76 -12.29 -8.63 -3.24
N CYS A 77 -11.94 -7.39 -3.60
CA CYS A 77 -12.55 -6.19 -2.99
C CYS A 77 -14.08 -6.14 -3.18
N TRP A 78 -14.61 -6.71 -4.27
CA TRP A 78 -16.05 -6.73 -4.55
C TRP A 78 -16.79 -7.86 -3.85
N ASP A 79 -16.11 -9.00 -3.69
CA ASP A 79 -16.74 -10.23 -3.18
C ASP A 79 -16.60 -10.37 -1.66
N ASP A 80 -15.36 -10.29 -1.16
CA ASP A 80 -15.02 -10.56 0.24
C ASP A 80 -13.74 -9.81 0.66
N PRO A 81 -13.87 -8.68 1.39
CA PRO A 81 -12.73 -7.92 1.88
C PRO A 81 -11.72 -8.72 2.70
N GLN A 82 -12.15 -9.77 3.42
CA GLN A 82 -11.24 -10.58 4.23
C GLN A 82 -10.22 -11.31 3.35
N GLN A 83 -10.64 -11.76 2.17
CA GLN A 83 -9.74 -12.42 1.22
C GLN A 83 -8.61 -11.50 0.75
N VAL A 84 -8.80 -10.18 0.71
CA VAL A 84 -7.72 -9.26 0.35
C VAL A 84 -6.62 -9.28 1.40
N PHE A 85 -6.98 -9.32 2.68
CA PHE A 85 -6.01 -9.41 3.78
C PHE A 85 -5.28 -10.73 3.75
N ASP A 86 -5.99 -11.84 3.57
CA ASP A 86 -5.40 -13.18 3.47
C ASP A 86 -4.47 -13.30 2.25
N MET A 87 -4.83 -12.67 1.12
CA MET A 87 -3.97 -12.63 -0.07
C MET A 87 -2.69 -11.84 0.17
N LEU A 88 -2.76 -10.68 0.85
CA LEU A 88 -1.59 -9.88 1.16
C LEU A 88 -0.68 -10.61 2.15
N ASP A 89 -1.25 -11.18 3.21
CA ASP A 89 -0.51 -11.89 4.25
C ASP A 89 0.13 -13.19 3.72
N GLY A 90 -0.55 -13.88 2.79
CA GLY A 90 -0.05 -15.08 2.14
C GLY A 90 0.83 -14.85 0.91
N PHE A 91 1.02 -13.61 0.46
CA PHE A 91 1.76 -13.32 -0.77
C PHE A 91 3.26 -13.60 -0.66
N ALA A 92 3.88 -13.21 0.46
CA ALA A 92 5.32 -13.31 0.67
C ALA A 92 5.71 -13.24 2.15
N GLU A 93 6.99 -13.46 2.43
CA GLU A 93 7.58 -13.20 3.75
C GLU A 93 7.88 -11.70 3.89
N TYR A 94 7.22 -11.04 4.85
CA TYR A 94 7.38 -9.61 5.10
C TYR A 94 8.41 -9.34 6.20
N GLU A 95 9.15 -8.24 6.05
CA GLU A 95 9.83 -7.61 7.18
C GLU A 95 8.78 -6.91 8.05
N VAL A 96 8.60 -7.37 9.28
CA VAL A 96 7.60 -6.82 10.20
C VAL A 96 8.26 -5.91 11.23
N ARG A 97 7.72 -4.71 11.38
CA ARG A 97 8.13 -3.73 12.40
C ARG A 97 6.92 -3.34 13.24
N THR A 98 7.03 -3.47 14.56
CA THR A 98 5.93 -3.23 15.52
C THR A 98 6.20 -2.00 16.38
N GLY A 99 5.15 -1.40 16.94
CA GLY A 99 5.26 -0.24 17.82
C GLY A 99 5.67 1.03 17.07
N LEU A 100 5.30 1.14 15.79
CA LEU A 100 5.56 2.31 14.97
C LEU A 100 4.34 3.22 14.96
N THR A 101 4.57 4.52 15.19
CA THR A 101 3.53 5.53 15.03
C THR A 101 3.02 5.55 13.60
N CYS A 102 1.73 5.28 13.44
CA CYS A 102 1.09 5.25 12.15
C CYS A 102 1.04 6.66 11.55
N PRO A 103 1.47 6.84 10.29
CA PRO A 103 1.48 8.15 9.68
C PRO A 103 0.08 8.79 9.63
N PRO A 104 -0.08 10.06 10.04
CA PRO A 104 -1.38 10.74 10.06
C PRO A 104 -1.85 11.20 8.66
N THR A 105 -1.04 10.98 7.62
CA THR A 105 -1.30 11.43 6.24
C THR A 105 -0.81 10.40 5.23
N ALA A 106 -1.47 10.33 4.07
CA ALA A 106 -1.03 9.49 2.95
C ALA A 106 0.38 9.85 2.46
N ARG A 107 0.76 11.13 2.50
CA ARG A 107 2.13 11.58 2.23
C ARG A 107 3.15 10.94 3.17
N GLY A 108 2.86 10.91 4.47
CA GLY A 108 3.73 10.26 5.46
C GLY A 108 3.79 8.74 5.27
N ALA A 109 2.68 8.10 4.92
CA ALA A 109 2.60 6.66 4.71
C ALA A 109 3.35 6.20 3.46
N PHE A 110 3.11 6.86 2.32
CA PHE A 110 3.46 6.34 1.00
C PHE A 110 4.64 7.06 0.34
N GLY A 111 4.93 8.30 0.74
CA GLY A 111 5.88 9.16 0.03
C GLY A 111 7.30 8.59 -0.05
N HIS A 112 7.75 7.88 0.99
CA HIS A 112 9.09 7.27 0.97
C HIS A 112 9.20 6.12 -0.03
N GLN A 113 8.17 5.30 -0.19
CA GLN A 113 8.20 4.17 -1.14
C GLN A 113 8.21 4.68 -2.58
N VAL A 114 7.30 5.59 -2.92
CA VAL A 114 7.24 6.16 -4.28
C VAL A 114 8.55 6.84 -4.66
N ARG A 115 9.19 7.53 -3.70
CA ARG A 115 10.50 8.16 -3.91
C ARG A 115 11.61 7.19 -4.32
N ARG A 116 11.59 5.94 -3.84
CA ARG A 116 12.60 4.93 -4.24
C ARG A 116 12.52 4.60 -5.71
N HIS A 117 11.35 4.78 -6.32
CA HIS A 117 11.11 4.55 -7.73
C HIS A 117 11.28 5.81 -8.57
N GLU A 118 11.69 6.96 -8.01
CA GLU A 118 11.89 8.22 -8.76
C GLU A 118 12.77 8.12 -10.02
N PRO A 119 13.83 7.28 -10.08
CA PRO A 119 14.62 7.11 -11.30
C PRO A 119 13.84 6.44 -12.45
N GLN A 120 12.69 5.83 -12.17
CA GLN A 120 11.92 5.09 -13.15
C GLN A 120 11.05 6.03 -13.99
N PRO A 121 10.90 5.75 -15.29
CA PRO A 121 10.04 6.56 -16.16
C PRO A 121 8.58 6.49 -15.72
N GLN A 122 8.14 5.33 -15.23
CA GLN A 122 6.77 5.05 -14.87
C GLN A 122 6.69 4.11 -13.66
N VAL A 123 5.60 4.23 -12.91
CA VAL A 123 5.24 3.37 -11.80
C VAL A 123 3.74 3.11 -11.80
N ARG A 124 3.34 1.90 -11.39
CA ARG A 124 1.97 1.53 -11.04
C ARG A 124 1.88 1.49 -9.52
N ALA A 125 0.91 2.20 -8.95
CA ALA A 125 0.66 2.19 -7.52
C ALA A 125 -0.80 1.83 -7.24
N TYR A 126 -1.02 1.00 -6.24
CA TYR A 126 -2.35 0.56 -5.83
C TYR A 126 -2.50 0.76 -4.34
N VAL A 127 -3.53 1.51 -3.95
CA VAL A 127 -3.87 1.75 -2.55
C VAL A 127 -5.08 0.93 -2.18
N ILE A 128 -4.95 0.18 -1.09
CA ILE A 128 -6.00 -0.65 -0.50
C ILE A 128 -6.27 -0.08 0.88
N SER A 129 -7.54 0.22 1.19
CA SER A 129 -7.96 0.65 2.52
C SER A 129 -9.43 0.34 2.71
#